data_AF-A0A380L0Y0-F1
#
_entry.id   AF-A0A380L0Y0-F1
#
_cell.length_a   1.000
_cell.length_b   1.000
_cell.length_c   1.000
_cell.angle_alpha   90.00
_cell.angle_beta   90.00
_cell.angle_gamma   90.00
#
_symmetry.space_group_name_H-M   'P 1'
#
loop_
_entity.id
_entity.type
_entity.pdbx_description
1 polymer ?
#
loop_
_entity_poly.entity_id
_entity_poly.type
_entity_poly.pdbx_seq_one_letter_code
_entity_poly.pdbx_strand_id
1 'polypeptide(L)'
;MKKRVFLIILGLVLLGACGQKKIEKQENTSDSSKSTLDKEQKSASISVAQDEKLYASTLDKLKKDTSEGRAKIYTFYDIDKNGTDELITGHHSNGAYYLAAVYYLNQGTSTYLAQSKVASVGGSRESATIYTDGTVFYAQWHSLSPDAKGYLYQLKSDNSGIDVLKEADFQITGVDSNSEKSVGSVFGLASKKELDLSSLRWKDIENYQATTSVRNQKEQNSSSQMDLGAIQKGDYSSVEGTWRNGWGNELVFDKNGLVNNDLKLGNNFKMINSYLQGGVSFGGPGAAVLFIPAGIDMSMTLDNQKIMDASNRKRDRILITQSVNVNNSEAFYYKE
;
A
#
# COMPACT_ATOMS: atom_id res chain seq x y z
N MET A 1 -5.00 -41.76 32.52
CA MET A 1 -3.63 -41.28 32.23
C MET A 1 -3.70 -40.21 31.15
N LYS A 2 -3.67 -38.93 31.52
CA LYS A 2 -3.70 -37.79 30.58
C LYS A 2 -2.26 -37.50 30.14
N LYS A 3 -1.92 -37.82 28.88
CA LYS A 3 -0.62 -37.42 28.30
C LYS A 3 -0.75 -35.97 27.81
N ARG A 4 -0.13 -35.05 28.55
CA ARG A 4 0.11 -33.68 28.11
C ARG A 4 1.29 -33.70 27.14
N VAL A 5 1.04 -33.38 25.88
CA VAL A 5 2.11 -33.14 24.89
C VAL A 5 2.55 -31.69 25.06
N PHE A 6 3.79 -31.51 25.53
CA PHE A 6 4.45 -30.21 25.59
C PHE A 6 4.95 -29.87 24.17
N LEU A 7 4.47 -28.75 23.63
CA LEU A 7 5.07 -28.12 22.45
C LEU A 7 6.38 -27.44 22.89
N ILE A 8 7.49 -27.87 22.31
CA ILE A 8 8.81 -27.27 22.49
C ILE A 8 8.89 -26.07 21.55
N ILE A 9 8.88 -24.86 22.12
CA ILE A 9 9.22 -23.61 21.44
C ILE A 9 10.73 -23.48 21.48
N LEU A 10 11.40 -23.67 20.34
CA LEU A 10 12.84 -23.50 20.22
C LEU A 10 13.15 -22.02 19.95
N GLY A 11 13.23 -21.23 21.03
CA GLY A 11 13.79 -19.87 21.00
C GLY A 11 15.29 -19.92 21.26
N LEU A 12 16.10 -19.63 20.25
CA LEU A 12 17.54 -19.44 20.42
C LEU A 12 17.81 -18.04 20.98
N VAL A 13 18.16 -18.00 22.27
CA VAL A 13 18.69 -16.84 22.98
C VAL A 13 20.19 -16.76 22.73
N LEU A 14 20.67 -15.68 22.12
CA LEU A 14 22.08 -15.29 22.17
C LEU A 14 22.23 -14.06 23.06
N LEU A 15 22.75 -14.31 24.27
CA LEU A 15 23.28 -13.34 25.21
C LEU A 15 24.66 -12.87 24.71
N GLY A 16 24.85 -11.55 24.65
CA GLY A 16 26.12 -10.92 24.27
C GLY A 16 26.33 -9.58 24.97
N ALA A 17 26.84 -9.68 26.20
CA ALA A 17 27.66 -8.76 26.99
C ALA A 17 27.57 -7.22 26.80
N CYS A 18 27.35 -6.55 27.95
CA CYS A 18 27.56 -5.13 28.20
C CYS A 18 29.02 -4.69 27.99
N GLY A 19 29.20 -3.53 27.35
CA GLY A 19 30.42 -2.73 27.44
C GLY A 19 30.04 -1.28 27.79
N GLN A 20 30.21 -0.89 29.06
CA GLN A 20 30.04 0.49 29.52
C GLN A 20 31.17 1.36 28.97
N LYS A 21 30.83 2.42 28.23
CA LYS A 21 31.72 3.55 28.00
C LYS A 21 31.07 4.82 28.54
N LYS A 22 31.80 5.44 29.47
CA LYS A 22 31.56 6.67 30.22
C LYS A 22 31.25 7.83 29.25
N ILE A 23 30.16 8.56 29.47
CA ILE A 23 29.89 9.85 28.82
C ILE A 23 29.89 10.92 29.90
N GLU A 24 30.84 11.85 29.79
CA GLU A 24 30.90 13.09 30.55
C GLU A 24 29.74 14.01 30.17
N LYS A 25 29.11 14.61 31.18
CA LYS A 25 28.14 15.69 31.02
C LYS A 25 28.82 16.93 30.45
N GLN A 26 28.31 17.43 29.34
CA GLN A 26 28.44 18.83 28.97
C GLN A 26 27.05 19.36 28.60
N GLU A 27 26.58 20.34 29.37
CA GLU A 27 25.33 21.07 29.16
C GLU A 27 25.45 22.10 28.03
N ASN A 28 24.28 22.45 27.47
CA ASN A 28 23.96 23.40 26.38
C ASN A 28 24.09 22.77 24.97
N THR A 29 23.06 22.70 24.11
CA THR A 29 22.06 23.72 23.76
C THR A 29 20.82 23.08 23.11
N SER A 30 19.65 23.69 23.34
CA SER A 30 18.32 23.27 22.92
C SER A 30 17.94 23.60 21.46
N ASP A 31 16.89 22.91 20.97
CA ASP A 31 15.91 23.24 19.91
C ASP A 31 16.04 22.73 18.47
N SER A 32 17.17 22.19 18.00
CA SER A 32 17.20 21.67 16.61
C SER A 32 16.57 20.28 16.45
N SER A 33 16.75 19.38 17.43
CA SER A 33 16.39 17.95 17.30
C SER A 33 14.89 17.69 17.41
N LYS A 34 14.17 18.54 18.14
CA LYS A 34 12.71 18.42 18.32
C LYS A 34 11.96 18.73 17.02
N SER A 35 12.44 19.72 16.25
CA SER A 35 11.81 20.12 14.99
C SER A 35 11.91 19.06 13.87
N THR A 36 12.98 18.25 13.88
CA THR A 36 13.18 17.18 12.89
C THR A 36 12.35 15.94 13.25
N LEU A 37 12.32 15.55 14.52
CA LEU A 37 11.48 14.46 15.02
C LEU A 37 9.98 14.74 14.82
N ASP A 38 9.54 15.97 15.11
CA ASP A 38 8.15 16.38 14.89
C ASP A 38 7.77 16.39 13.41
N LYS A 39 8.70 16.76 12.50
CA LYS A 39 8.48 16.71 11.05
C LYS A 39 8.44 15.29 10.50
N GLU A 40 9.31 14.41 10.99
CA GLU A 40 9.40 13.02 10.55
C GLU A 40 8.20 12.21 11.07
N GLN A 41 7.79 12.42 12.32
CA GLN A 41 6.54 11.87 12.87
C GLN A 41 5.31 12.41 12.14
N LYS A 42 5.28 13.70 11.82
CA LYS A 42 4.18 14.30 11.05
C LYS A 42 4.13 13.74 9.62
N SER A 43 5.26 13.59 8.94
CA SER A 43 5.33 13.01 7.58
C SER A 43 4.86 11.55 7.57
N ALA A 44 5.34 10.74 8.52
CA ALA A 44 4.91 9.34 8.66
C ALA A 44 3.42 9.22 9.04
N SER A 45 2.88 10.17 9.83
CA SER A 45 1.45 10.18 10.14
C SER A 45 0.59 10.57 8.93
N ILE A 46 1.12 11.41 8.02
CA ILE A 46 0.44 11.81 6.80
C ILE A 46 0.44 10.69 5.76
N SER A 47 1.56 9.96 5.59
CA SER A 47 1.61 8.81 4.67
C SER A 47 0.62 7.72 5.10
N VAL A 48 0.65 7.34 6.39
CA VAL A 48 -0.29 6.35 6.93
C VAL A 48 -1.76 6.76 6.73
N ALA A 49 -2.10 8.05 6.92
CA ALA A 49 -3.45 8.53 6.67
C ALA A 49 -3.85 8.50 5.19
N GLN A 50 -2.89 8.60 4.27
CA GLN A 50 -3.11 8.45 2.83
C GLN A 50 -3.29 6.98 2.46
N ASP A 51 -2.48 6.08 3.00
CA ASP A 51 -2.58 4.65 2.74
C ASP A 51 -3.90 4.08 3.28
N GLU A 52 -4.34 4.54 4.46
CA GLU A 52 -5.67 4.21 5.00
C GLU A 52 -6.82 4.59 4.06
N LYS A 53 -6.69 5.69 3.32
CA LYS A 53 -7.70 6.07 2.32
C LYS A 53 -7.69 5.12 1.12
N LEU A 54 -6.50 4.75 0.63
CA LEU A 54 -6.36 3.82 -0.49
C LEU A 54 -6.94 2.43 -0.15
N TYR A 55 -6.76 2.00 1.10
CA TYR A 55 -7.23 0.71 1.59
C TYR A 55 -8.55 0.76 2.38
N ALA A 56 -9.26 1.90 2.39
CA ALA A 56 -10.44 2.15 3.22
C ALA A 56 -11.51 1.07 3.05
N SER A 57 -11.77 0.64 1.81
CA SER A 57 -12.78 -0.40 1.53
C SER A 57 -12.44 -1.77 2.15
N THR A 58 -11.15 -2.09 2.28
CA THR A 58 -10.68 -3.32 2.94
C THR A 58 -10.70 -3.14 4.45
N LEU A 59 -10.19 -2.02 4.96
CA LEU A 59 -10.17 -1.73 6.40
C LEU A 59 -11.59 -1.65 6.99
N ASP A 60 -12.56 -1.08 6.27
CA ASP A 60 -13.97 -1.06 6.66
C ASP A 60 -14.57 -2.47 6.79
N LYS A 61 -14.23 -3.37 5.85
CA LYS A 61 -14.67 -4.77 5.89
C LYS A 61 -14.04 -5.49 7.07
N LEU A 62 -12.74 -5.33 7.28
CA LEU A 62 -12.00 -5.95 8.37
C LEU A 62 -12.48 -5.46 9.74
N LYS A 63 -12.82 -4.17 9.87
CA LYS A 63 -13.38 -3.61 11.11
C LYS A 63 -14.76 -4.19 11.44
N LYS A 64 -15.57 -4.49 10.42
CA LYS A 64 -16.91 -5.08 10.57
C LYS A 64 -16.89 -6.60 10.66
N ASP A 65 -15.76 -7.23 10.36
CA ASP A 65 -15.62 -8.68 10.40
C ASP A 65 -15.79 -9.17 11.85
N THR A 66 -16.65 -10.17 12.02
CA THR A 66 -16.92 -10.84 13.30
C THR A 66 -16.54 -12.31 13.27
N SER A 67 -15.93 -12.78 12.17
CA SER A 67 -15.52 -14.16 12.00
C SER A 67 -14.42 -14.57 13.00
N GLU A 68 -14.43 -15.85 13.34
CA GLU A 68 -13.37 -16.45 14.15
C GLU A 68 -12.04 -16.37 13.38
N GLY A 69 -10.97 -15.95 14.07
CA GLY A 69 -9.67 -15.79 13.44
C GLY A 69 -9.54 -14.53 12.57
N ARG A 70 -10.45 -13.54 12.70
CA ARG A 70 -10.30 -12.24 12.02
C ARG A 70 -9.01 -11.52 12.42
N ALA A 71 -8.42 -10.79 11.49
CA ALA A 71 -7.32 -9.88 11.77
C ALA A 71 -7.70 -8.86 12.85
N LYS A 72 -6.74 -8.49 13.70
CA LYS A 72 -6.93 -7.51 14.79
C LYS A 72 -6.13 -6.24 14.58
N ILE A 73 -5.02 -6.37 13.87
CA ILE A 73 -4.04 -5.30 13.66
C ILE A 73 -3.70 -5.19 12.17
N TYR A 74 -3.23 -4.02 11.77
CA TYR A 74 -2.75 -3.75 10.42
C TYR A 74 -1.52 -2.85 10.46
N THR A 75 -0.75 -2.86 9.38
CA THR A 75 0.37 -1.97 9.11
C THR A 75 0.48 -1.77 7.59
N PHE A 76 1.18 -0.71 7.21
CA PHE A 76 1.57 -0.43 5.83
C PHE A 76 3.07 -0.70 5.68
N TYR A 77 3.46 -1.31 4.56
CA TYR A 77 4.86 -1.61 4.25
C TYR A 77 5.03 -1.81 2.75
N ASP A 78 5.92 -1.03 2.13
CA ASP A 78 6.36 -1.15 0.74
C ASP A 78 7.17 -2.45 0.51
N ILE A 79 6.49 -3.52 0.08
CA ILE A 79 7.07 -4.84 -0.14
C ILE A 79 8.02 -4.82 -1.33
N ASP A 80 7.63 -4.18 -2.42
CA ASP A 80 8.36 -4.19 -3.69
C ASP A 80 9.30 -2.98 -3.90
N LYS A 81 9.30 -2.05 -2.94
CA LYS A 81 10.15 -0.85 -2.90
C LYS A 81 9.82 0.14 -4.02
N ASN A 82 8.56 0.17 -4.45
CA ASN A 82 8.08 1.06 -5.51
C ASN A 82 7.61 2.44 -4.99
N GLY A 83 7.56 2.63 -3.67
CA GLY A 83 7.06 3.85 -3.00
C GLY A 83 5.57 3.81 -2.67
N THR A 84 4.89 2.69 -2.90
CA THR A 84 3.49 2.42 -2.54
C THR A 84 3.48 1.36 -1.45
N ASP A 85 2.90 1.66 -0.29
CA ASP A 85 2.84 0.67 0.77
C ASP A 85 1.72 -0.36 0.51
N GLU A 86 2.01 -1.65 0.75
CA GLU A 86 0.99 -2.69 0.85
C GLU A 86 0.35 -2.73 2.24
N LEU A 87 -0.93 -3.12 2.29
CA LEU A 87 -1.62 -3.38 3.54
C LEU A 87 -1.31 -4.80 4.02
N ILE A 88 -0.65 -4.88 5.17
CA ILE A 88 -0.40 -6.11 5.91
C ILE A 88 -1.33 -6.14 7.12
N THR A 89 -2.05 -7.25 7.30
CA THR A 89 -2.94 -7.47 8.44
C THR A 89 -2.43 -8.62 9.28
N GLY A 90 -2.76 -8.64 10.57
CA GLY A 90 -2.21 -9.63 11.47
C GLY A 90 -2.97 -9.83 12.77
N HIS A 91 -2.35 -10.64 13.62
CA HIS A 91 -2.72 -10.89 15.00
C HIS A 91 -1.51 -10.62 15.90
N HIS A 92 -1.78 -10.20 17.14
CA HIS A 92 -0.78 -10.18 18.19
C HIS A 92 -1.21 -11.15 19.29
N SER A 93 -0.38 -12.14 19.58
CA SER A 93 -0.64 -13.16 20.61
C SER A 93 0.67 -13.60 21.23
N ASN A 94 0.70 -13.79 22.55
CA ASN A 94 1.89 -14.26 23.29
C ASN A 94 3.18 -13.45 22.99
N GLY A 95 3.06 -12.14 22.74
CA GLY A 95 4.20 -11.26 22.44
C GLY A 95 4.77 -11.40 21.02
N ALA A 96 4.10 -12.14 20.14
CA ALA A 96 4.50 -12.32 18.75
C ALA A 96 3.43 -11.80 17.78
N TYR A 97 3.91 -11.26 16.66
CA TYR A 97 3.08 -10.84 15.53
C TYR A 97 2.96 -11.97 14.52
N TYR A 98 1.72 -12.24 14.10
CA TYR A 98 1.41 -13.26 13.11
C TYR A 98 0.72 -12.60 11.91
N LEU A 99 1.22 -12.87 10.71
CA LEU A 99 0.59 -12.44 9.48
C LEU A 99 -0.80 -13.08 9.35
N ALA A 100 -1.82 -12.28 9.02
CA ALA A 100 -3.16 -12.74 8.70
C ALA A 100 -3.36 -12.71 7.19
N ALA A 101 -3.24 -11.54 6.55
CA ALA A 101 -3.38 -11.39 5.10
C ALA A 101 -2.59 -10.20 4.55
N VAL A 102 -2.25 -10.27 3.27
CA VAL A 102 -1.59 -9.22 2.48
C VAL A 102 -2.53 -8.72 1.39
N TYR A 103 -2.63 -7.40 1.24
CA TYR A 103 -3.37 -6.73 0.18
C TYR A 103 -2.48 -5.71 -0.52
N TYR A 104 -2.58 -5.66 -1.84
CA TYR A 104 -1.84 -4.73 -2.69
C TYR A 104 -2.79 -3.88 -3.53
N LEU A 105 -2.30 -2.81 -4.14
CA LEU A 105 -3.08 -2.05 -5.10
C LEU A 105 -2.89 -2.67 -6.50
N ASN A 106 -3.98 -3.14 -7.10
CA ASN A 106 -4.04 -3.48 -8.51
C ASN A 106 -4.76 -2.36 -9.24
N GLN A 107 -4.03 -1.53 -9.98
CA GLN A 107 -4.57 -0.36 -10.69
C GLN A 107 -5.41 0.50 -9.72
N GLY A 108 -4.80 0.86 -8.59
CA GLY A 108 -5.42 1.63 -7.51
C GLY A 108 -6.54 0.94 -6.72
N THR A 109 -6.86 -0.33 -7.02
CA THR A 109 -7.87 -1.10 -6.29
C THR A 109 -7.21 -2.02 -5.28
N SER A 110 -7.54 -1.84 -4.00
CA SER A 110 -7.14 -2.77 -2.93
C SER A 110 -7.59 -4.20 -3.25
N THR A 111 -6.61 -5.08 -3.41
CA THR A 111 -6.76 -6.44 -3.94
C THR A 111 -6.06 -7.43 -3.01
N TYR A 112 -6.74 -8.54 -2.73
CA TYR A 112 -6.19 -9.64 -1.92
C TYR A 112 -5.03 -10.34 -2.64
N LEU A 113 -3.95 -10.65 -1.92
CA LEU A 113 -2.82 -11.43 -2.42
C LEU A 113 -2.76 -12.84 -1.81
N ALA A 114 -2.54 -12.90 -0.50
CA ALA A 114 -2.25 -14.14 0.21
C ALA A 114 -2.62 -14.01 1.69
N GLN A 115 -2.82 -15.14 2.37
CA GLN A 115 -3.15 -15.18 3.81
C GLN A 115 -2.51 -16.35 4.53
N SER A 116 -2.45 -16.24 5.86
CA SER A 116 -2.22 -17.35 6.76
C SER A 116 -3.52 -17.66 7.49
N LYS A 117 -3.98 -18.91 7.38
CA LYS A 117 -5.26 -19.33 7.94
C LYS A 117 -5.21 -20.76 8.43
N VAL A 118 -5.81 -20.97 9.59
CA VAL A 118 -6.04 -22.29 10.18
C VAL A 118 -7.55 -22.45 10.31
N ALA A 119 -8.16 -23.27 9.45
CA ALA A 119 -9.58 -23.52 9.55
C ALA A 119 -9.91 -24.26 10.87
N SER A 120 -10.95 -23.79 11.57
CA SER A 120 -11.44 -24.39 12.82
C SER A 120 -11.97 -25.82 12.62
N VAL A 121 -12.44 -26.13 11.40
CA VAL A 121 -12.94 -27.44 10.99
C VAL A 121 -12.41 -27.83 9.60
N GLY A 122 -12.34 -29.13 9.33
CA GLY A 122 -11.99 -29.64 7.99
C GLY A 122 -10.51 -29.59 7.61
N GLY A 123 -9.61 -29.25 8.55
CA GLY A 123 -8.17 -29.44 8.38
C GLY A 123 -7.47 -28.53 7.36
N SER A 124 -8.18 -27.63 6.68
CA SER A 124 -7.58 -26.69 5.72
C SER A 124 -6.59 -25.74 6.40
N ARG A 125 -5.45 -25.50 5.74
CA ARG A 125 -4.35 -24.67 6.20
C ARG A 125 -3.80 -23.83 5.07
N GLU A 126 -3.45 -22.61 5.41
CA GLU A 126 -2.85 -21.64 4.51
C GLU A 126 -1.73 -20.91 5.25
N SER A 127 -0.66 -20.56 4.55
CA SER A 127 0.43 -19.76 5.08
C SER A 127 0.92 -18.79 4.02
N ALA A 128 1.11 -17.54 4.42
CA ALA A 128 1.80 -16.53 3.64
C ALA A 128 3.09 -16.12 4.35
N THR A 129 4.12 -15.80 3.58
CA THR A 129 5.43 -15.33 4.07
C THR A 129 5.93 -14.24 3.13
N ILE A 130 6.31 -13.10 3.71
CA ILE A 130 6.86 -11.95 2.97
C ILE A 130 8.38 -12.00 3.13
N TYR A 131 9.11 -11.89 2.02
CA TYR A 131 10.57 -11.82 2.02
C TYR A 131 11.05 -10.40 1.77
N THR A 132 12.20 -10.06 2.35
CA THR A 132 12.82 -8.72 2.24
C THR A 132 13.31 -8.34 0.84
N ASP A 133 13.31 -9.30 -0.09
CA ASP A 133 13.56 -9.09 -1.51
C ASP A 133 12.30 -8.72 -2.31
N GLY A 134 11.14 -8.61 -1.63
CA GLY A 134 9.86 -8.22 -2.22
C GLY A 134 9.03 -9.38 -2.76
N THR A 135 9.50 -10.63 -2.62
CA THR A 135 8.69 -11.80 -2.97
C THR A 135 7.74 -12.20 -1.84
N VAL A 136 6.57 -12.73 -2.21
CA VAL A 136 5.59 -13.28 -1.27
C VAL A 136 5.34 -14.74 -1.60
N PHE A 137 5.64 -15.63 -0.65
CA PHE A 137 5.31 -17.04 -0.76
C PHE A 137 3.95 -17.33 -0.13
N TYR A 138 3.14 -18.14 -0.79
CA TYR A 138 1.83 -18.58 -0.33
C TYR A 138 1.68 -20.09 -0.51
N ALA A 139 1.24 -20.78 0.53
CA ALA A 139 1.02 -22.22 0.51
C ALA A 139 -0.36 -22.60 1.03
N GLN A 140 -0.93 -23.65 0.46
CA GLN A 140 -2.20 -24.26 0.85
C GLN A 140 -2.01 -25.76 1.04
N TRP A 141 -2.55 -26.31 2.12
CA TRP A 141 -2.50 -27.75 2.39
C TRP A 141 -3.62 -28.20 3.32
N HIS A 142 -3.73 -29.52 3.48
CA HIS A 142 -4.62 -30.14 4.45
C HIS A 142 -3.80 -30.72 5.61
N SER A 143 -4.23 -30.53 6.86
CA SER A 143 -3.45 -30.88 8.05
C SER A 143 -3.13 -32.36 8.22
N LEU A 144 -3.85 -33.24 7.52
CA LEU A 144 -3.61 -34.69 7.50
C LEU A 144 -2.78 -35.15 6.30
N SER A 145 -2.32 -34.23 5.46
CA SER A 145 -1.50 -34.50 4.28
C SER A 145 -0.16 -33.76 4.40
N PRO A 146 0.97 -34.41 4.05
CA PRO A 146 2.23 -33.70 3.88
C PRO A 146 2.25 -32.89 2.58
N ASP A 147 1.38 -33.19 1.62
CA ASP A 147 1.39 -32.56 0.31
C ASP A 147 0.71 -31.18 0.37
N ALA A 148 1.36 -30.21 -0.25
CA ALA A 148 0.97 -28.81 -0.27
C ALA A 148 1.13 -28.24 -1.68
N LYS A 149 0.29 -27.25 -2.00
CA LYS A 149 0.42 -26.44 -3.20
C LYS A 149 0.97 -25.07 -2.84
N GLY A 150 2.03 -24.65 -3.52
CA GLY A 150 2.74 -23.40 -3.24
C GLY A 150 2.79 -22.46 -4.43
N TYR A 151 2.90 -21.17 -4.13
CA TYR A 151 2.99 -20.07 -5.06
C TYR A 151 4.05 -19.08 -4.59
N LEU A 152 4.92 -18.63 -5.50
CA LEU A 152 5.85 -17.54 -5.25
C LEU A 152 5.47 -16.36 -6.14
N TYR A 153 5.06 -15.26 -5.51
CA TYR A 153 4.62 -14.04 -6.18
C TYR A 153 5.68 -12.94 -6.13
N GLN A 154 5.66 -12.10 -7.16
CA GLN A 154 6.35 -10.81 -7.20
C GLN A 154 5.32 -9.73 -7.52
N LEU A 155 5.25 -8.67 -6.71
CA LEU A 155 4.45 -7.49 -7.04
C LEU A 155 5.10 -6.74 -8.19
N LYS A 156 4.28 -6.23 -9.12
CA LYS A 156 4.77 -5.38 -10.20
C LYS A 156 4.91 -3.97 -9.68
N SER A 157 6.09 -3.38 -9.88
CA SER A 157 6.43 -2.02 -9.41
C SER A 157 5.55 -0.90 -9.99
N ASP A 158 4.71 -1.19 -10.99
CA ASP A 158 3.73 -0.27 -11.57
C ASP A 158 2.32 -0.46 -10.98
N ASN A 159 2.19 -1.25 -9.90
CA ASN A 159 0.92 -1.63 -9.27
C ASN A 159 -0.11 -2.23 -10.25
N SER A 160 0.31 -2.80 -11.38
CA SER A 160 -0.60 -3.39 -12.37
C SER A 160 -1.07 -4.81 -12.03
N GLY A 161 -0.55 -5.40 -10.95
CA GLY A 161 -0.81 -6.78 -10.59
C GLY A 161 0.39 -7.45 -9.91
N ILE A 162 0.43 -8.76 -10.09
CA ILE A 162 1.50 -9.65 -9.64
C ILE A 162 1.99 -10.51 -10.80
N ASP A 163 3.24 -10.94 -10.72
CA ASP A 163 3.76 -12.07 -11.49
C ASP A 163 3.82 -13.32 -10.61
N VAL A 164 3.40 -14.45 -11.17
CA VAL A 164 3.56 -15.77 -10.55
C VAL A 164 4.92 -16.31 -10.97
N LEU A 165 5.93 -16.14 -10.13
CA LEU A 165 7.30 -16.62 -10.40
C LEU A 165 7.36 -18.14 -10.42
N LYS A 166 6.55 -18.79 -9.56
CA LYS A 166 6.47 -20.25 -9.49
C LYS A 166 5.14 -20.70 -8.90
N GLU A 167 4.60 -21.77 -9.46
CA GLU A 167 3.51 -22.59 -8.92
C GLU A 167 3.97 -24.05 -8.93
N ALA A 168 3.92 -24.73 -7.78
CA ALA A 168 4.37 -26.12 -7.69
C ALA A 168 3.82 -26.83 -6.46
N ASP A 169 3.73 -28.16 -6.55
CA ASP A 169 3.48 -29.03 -5.41
C ASP A 169 4.79 -29.30 -4.64
N PHE A 170 4.69 -29.43 -3.32
CA PHE A 170 5.80 -29.73 -2.42
C PHE A 170 5.31 -30.44 -1.17
N GLN A 171 6.22 -30.87 -0.30
CA GLN A 171 5.88 -31.46 1.00
C GLN A 171 6.19 -30.49 2.14
N ILE A 172 5.14 -30.07 2.86
CA ILE A 172 5.22 -29.09 3.96
C ILE A 172 5.81 -29.70 5.24
N THR A 173 5.74 -31.02 5.38
CA THR A 173 6.27 -31.77 6.52
C THR A 173 6.66 -33.19 6.10
N GLY A 174 7.42 -33.89 6.95
CA GLY A 174 7.80 -35.29 6.71
C GLY A 174 8.93 -35.48 5.69
N VAL A 175 9.60 -34.40 5.27
CA VAL A 175 10.77 -34.44 4.39
C VAL A 175 11.95 -33.72 5.00
N ASP A 176 13.16 -34.22 4.72
CA ASP A 176 14.40 -33.51 5.02
C ASP A 176 14.45 -32.17 4.27
N SER A 177 15.03 -31.13 4.87
CA SER A 177 15.14 -29.81 4.24
C SER A 177 15.89 -29.81 2.91
N ASN A 178 16.80 -30.77 2.69
CA ASN A 178 17.54 -30.93 1.44
C ASN A 178 16.83 -31.83 0.40
N SER A 179 15.66 -32.39 0.75
CA SER A 179 14.84 -33.15 -0.20
C SER A 179 14.43 -32.28 -1.38
N GLU A 180 14.39 -32.84 -2.59
CA GLU A 180 13.87 -32.16 -3.78
C GLU A 180 12.40 -31.74 -3.64
N LYS A 181 11.67 -32.37 -2.71
CA LYS A 181 10.27 -32.06 -2.38
C LYS A 181 10.11 -31.04 -1.26
N SER A 182 11.19 -30.60 -0.62
CA SER A 182 11.11 -29.60 0.46
C SER A 182 10.73 -28.24 -0.12
N VAL A 183 10.09 -27.39 0.69
CA VAL A 183 9.75 -26.01 0.28
C VAL A 183 10.99 -25.22 -0.14
N GLY A 184 12.12 -25.45 0.54
CA GLY A 184 13.39 -24.79 0.25
C GLY A 184 13.94 -25.15 -1.12
N SER A 185 13.93 -26.44 -1.48
CA SER A 185 14.39 -26.93 -2.78
C SER A 185 13.44 -26.55 -3.92
N VAL A 186 12.13 -26.68 -3.69
CA VAL A 186 11.12 -26.40 -4.73
C VAL A 186 11.06 -24.90 -5.02
N PHE A 187 11.03 -24.03 -4.01
CA PHE A 187 10.81 -22.59 -4.21
C PHE A 187 12.07 -21.74 -4.04
N GLY A 188 13.23 -22.35 -3.74
CA GLY A 188 14.49 -21.61 -3.56
C GLY A 188 14.46 -20.68 -2.35
N LEU A 189 13.72 -21.02 -1.29
CA LEU A 189 13.48 -20.12 -0.16
C LEU A 189 14.60 -20.14 0.89
N ALA A 190 15.49 -21.14 0.87
CA ALA A 190 16.49 -21.35 1.92
C ALA A 190 17.47 -20.17 2.13
N SER A 191 17.71 -19.38 1.09
CA SER A 191 18.58 -18.19 1.13
C SER A 191 17.81 -16.87 1.30
N LYS A 192 16.48 -16.89 1.25
CA LYS A 192 15.66 -15.68 1.38
C LYS A 192 15.49 -15.32 2.85
N LYS A 193 15.54 -14.01 3.13
CA LYS A 193 15.32 -13.47 4.48
C LYS A 193 13.88 -13.00 4.61
N GLU A 194 13.15 -13.61 5.54
CA GLU A 194 11.78 -13.22 5.89
C GLU A 194 11.72 -11.80 6.47
N LEU A 195 10.63 -11.10 6.21
CA LEU A 195 10.32 -9.81 6.82
C LEU A 195 10.10 -9.99 8.32
N ASP A 196 10.81 -9.22 9.13
CA ASP A 196 10.61 -9.20 10.57
C ASP A 196 9.35 -8.41 10.93
N LEU A 197 8.25 -9.13 11.18
CA LEU A 197 6.97 -8.53 11.56
C LEU A 197 7.02 -7.73 12.87
N SER A 198 7.97 -8.00 13.77
CA SER A 198 8.12 -7.27 15.02
C SER A 198 8.70 -5.86 14.84
N SER A 199 9.35 -5.62 13.69
CA SER A 199 9.90 -4.32 13.33
C SER A 199 8.86 -3.34 12.77
N LEU A 200 7.66 -3.83 12.43
CA LEU A 200 6.61 -3.04 11.81
C LEU A 200 5.78 -2.25 12.83
N ARG A 201 5.21 -1.12 12.39
CA ARG A 201 4.42 -0.21 13.23
C ARG A 201 2.93 -0.55 13.14
N TRP A 202 2.53 -1.56 13.91
CA TRP A 202 1.15 -2.04 13.93
C TRP A 202 0.15 -1.07 14.57
N LYS A 203 -1.07 -1.06 14.02
CA LYS A 203 -2.23 -0.33 14.52
C LYS A 203 -3.39 -1.29 14.73
N ASP A 204 -4.26 -1.02 15.70
CA ASP A 204 -5.48 -1.80 15.90
C ASP A 204 -6.53 -1.46 14.84
N ILE A 205 -7.10 -2.49 14.21
CA ILE A 205 -8.20 -2.35 13.24
C ILE A 205 -9.43 -1.73 13.91
N GLU A 206 -9.66 -1.98 15.20
CA GLU A 206 -10.80 -1.38 15.93
C GLU A 206 -10.64 0.14 16.09
N ASN A 207 -9.40 0.61 16.18
CA ASN A 207 -9.04 2.02 16.28
C ASN A 207 -8.98 2.73 14.92
N TYR A 208 -8.99 1.99 13.81
CA TYR A 208 -9.14 2.59 12.49
C TYR A 208 -10.46 3.36 12.44
N GLN A 209 -10.38 4.67 12.21
CA GLN A 209 -11.55 5.49 11.94
C GLN A 209 -11.57 5.72 10.45
N ALA A 210 -12.59 5.16 9.79
CA ALA A 210 -12.93 5.61 8.46
C ALA A 210 -13.05 7.13 8.54
N THR A 211 -12.27 7.85 7.75
CA THR A 211 -12.56 9.26 7.49
C THR A 211 -13.84 9.28 6.66
N THR A 212 -14.98 9.10 7.32
CA THR A 212 -16.29 9.37 6.75
C THR A 212 -16.33 10.87 6.49
N SER A 213 -16.04 11.26 5.26
CA SER A 213 -16.31 12.60 4.75
C SER A 213 -17.82 12.80 4.56
N VAL A 214 -18.60 12.76 5.65
CA VAL A 214 -19.84 13.54 5.86
C VAL A 214 -20.07 13.69 7.38
N ARG A 215 -19.46 14.70 8.01
CA ARG A 215 -20.12 15.84 8.69
C ARG A 215 -19.21 16.46 9.78
N ASN A 216 -19.11 17.78 9.66
CA ASN A 216 -18.86 18.76 10.73
C ASN A 216 -17.46 18.78 11.34
N GLN A 217 -16.50 19.32 10.59
CA GLN A 217 -15.65 20.37 11.14
C GLN A 217 -15.64 21.55 10.19
N LYS A 218 -16.35 22.59 10.61
CA LYS A 218 -16.25 23.94 10.07
C LYS A 218 -14.93 24.54 10.58
N GLU A 219 -14.19 25.17 9.67
CA GLU A 219 -13.04 26.05 9.90
C GLU A 219 -11.76 25.40 10.44
N GLN A 220 -10.90 24.94 9.54
CA GLN A 220 -9.62 25.60 9.26
C GLN A 220 -9.14 25.27 7.84
N ASN A 221 -8.77 26.32 7.10
CA ASN A 221 -8.37 26.32 5.69
C ASN A 221 -7.39 25.18 5.31
N SER A 222 -7.89 24.18 4.62
CA SER A 222 -7.12 23.39 3.64
C SER A 222 -8.09 22.97 2.53
N SER A 223 -7.71 23.22 1.28
CA SER A 223 -8.51 22.94 0.10
C SER A 223 -9.02 21.50 0.11
N SER A 224 -10.31 21.30 -0.21
CA SER A 224 -10.92 19.98 -0.36
C SER A 224 -10.06 19.10 -1.26
N GLN A 225 -9.48 18.05 -0.69
CA GLN A 225 -8.65 17.09 -1.42
C GLN A 225 -9.49 16.41 -2.53
N MET A 226 -8.96 16.35 -3.74
CA MET A 226 -9.54 15.69 -4.90
C MET A 226 -9.94 14.22 -4.59
N ASP A 227 -11.22 13.88 -4.84
CA ASP A 227 -11.78 12.55 -4.62
C ASP A 227 -11.79 11.75 -5.92
N LEU A 228 -10.75 10.95 -6.13
CA LEU A 228 -10.59 10.14 -7.35
C LEU A 228 -11.67 9.06 -7.51
N GLY A 229 -12.16 8.50 -6.41
CA GLY A 229 -13.18 7.45 -6.43
C GLY A 229 -14.55 7.98 -6.83
N ALA A 230 -14.88 9.21 -6.44
CA ALA A 230 -16.06 9.93 -6.91
C ALA A 230 -15.93 10.27 -8.40
N ILE A 231 -14.81 10.84 -8.83
CA ILE A 231 -14.56 11.23 -10.23
C ILE A 231 -14.66 10.01 -11.15
N GLN A 232 -14.10 8.87 -10.76
CA GLN A 232 -14.18 7.62 -11.54
C GLN A 232 -15.62 7.13 -11.74
N LYS A 233 -16.55 7.45 -10.83
CA LYS A 233 -17.98 7.11 -10.93
C LYS A 233 -18.80 8.23 -11.60
N GLY A 234 -18.14 9.28 -12.09
CA GLY A 234 -18.79 10.42 -12.74
C GLY A 234 -19.30 11.50 -11.78
N ASP A 235 -18.90 11.48 -10.51
CA ASP A 235 -19.17 12.56 -9.56
C ASP A 235 -17.94 13.47 -9.44
N TYR A 236 -18.08 14.68 -9.99
CA TYR A 236 -17.00 15.66 -10.08
C TYR A 236 -17.09 16.74 -8.99
N SER A 237 -17.94 16.55 -7.97
CA SER A 237 -18.17 17.52 -6.89
C SER A 237 -16.86 17.96 -6.20
N SER A 238 -15.89 17.07 -6.07
CA SER A 238 -14.59 17.38 -5.43
C SER A 238 -13.69 18.28 -6.29
N VAL A 239 -13.91 18.34 -7.61
CA VAL A 239 -13.11 19.13 -8.56
C VAL A 239 -13.86 20.33 -9.14
N GLU A 240 -15.10 20.57 -8.70
CA GLU A 240 -15.91 21.73 -9.13
C GLU A 240 -15.14 23.05 -9.06
N GLY A 241 -15.27 23.87 -10.10
CA GLY A 241 -14.66 25.18 -10.20
C GLY A 241 -13.73 25.33 -11.41
N THR A 242 -13.06 26.48 -11.47
CA THR A 242 -12.11 26.82 -12.53
C THR A 242 -10.71 26.36 -12.14
N TRP A 243 -10.04 25.70 -13.08
CA TRP A 243 -8.66 25.29 -12.98
C TRP A 243 -7.87 25.98 -14.08
N ARG A 244 -6.77 26.63 -13.72
CA ARG A 244 -5.91 27.35 -14.67
C ARG A 244 -4.49 26.79 -14.64
N ASN A 245 -3.87 26.65 -15.80
CA ASN A 245 -2.45 26.33 -15.90
C ASN A 245 -1.57 27.58 -16.08
N GLY A 246 -0.26 27.40 -16.13
CA GLY A 246 0.70 28.49 -16.28
C GLY A 246 0.60 29.26 -17.60
N TRP A 247 0.02 28.64 -18.64
CA TRP A 247 -0.23 29.27 -19.95
C TRP A 247 -1.54 30.05 -20.02
N GLY A 248 -2.32 30.08 -18.94
CA GLY A 248 -3.60 30.77 -18.89
C GLY A 248 -4.80 29.98 -19.42
N ASN A 249 -4.60 28.73 -19.85
CA ASN A 249 -5.71 27.87 -20.28
C ASN A 249 -6.56 27.47 -19.08
N GLU A 250 -7.87 27.33 -19.30
CA GLU A 250 -8.84 27.02 -18.25
C GLU A 250 -9.57 25.70 -18.48
N LEU A 251 -9.83 24.98 -17.39
CA LEU A 251 -10.80 23.89 -17.31
C LEU A 251 -11.84 24.26 -16.25
N VAL A 252 -13.11 24.17 -16.59
CA VAL A 252 -14.22 24.46 -15.70
C VAL A 252 -14.99 23.18 -15.47
N PHE A 253 -15.13 22.80 -14.20
CA PHE A 253 -15.88 21.63 -13.77
C PHE A 253 -17.14 22.03 -13.00
N ASP A 254 -18.25 21.35 -13.29
CA ASP A 254 -19.39 21.24 -12.39
C ASP A 254 -19.46 19.81 -11.81
N LYS A 255 -20.42 19.52 -10.91
CA LYS A 255 -20.62 18.17 -10.35
C LYS A 255 -20.80 17.05 -11.38
N ASN A 256 -21.22 17.39 -12.60
CA ASN A 256 -21.50 16.43 -13.67
C ASN A 256 -20.31 16.23 -14.62
N GLY A 257 -19.28 17.10 -14.57
CA GLY A 257 -18.05 16.95 -15.32
C GLY A 257 -17.50 18.26 -15.85
N LEU A 258 -16.69 18.13 -16.91
CA LEU A 258 -16.09 19.27 -17.60
C LEU A 258 -17.16 20.00 -18.42
N VAL A 259 -17.30 21.31 -18.19
CA VAL A 259 -18.33 22.16 -18.82
C VAL A 259 -17.76 23.14 -19.86
N ASN A 260 -16.46 23.06 -20.17
CA ASN A 260 -15.92 23.79 -21.33
C ASN A 260 -16.65 23.32 -22.59
N ASN A 261 -17.20 24.25 -23.37
CA ASN A 261 -18.10 24.00 -24.53
C ASN A 261 -17.54 23.08 -25.63
N ASP A 262 -16.29 22.68 -25.48
CA ASP A 262 -15.41 22.17 -26.51
C ASP A 262 -14.76 20.84 -26.09
N LEU A 263 -14.28 20.75 -24.84
CA LEU A 263 -13.60 19.57 -24.32
C LEU A 263 -14.58 18.63 -23.64
N LYS A 264 -14.48 17.34 -23.98
CA LYS A 264 -15.28 16.27 -23.38
C LYS A 264 -14.39 15.23 -22.73
N LEU A 265 -14.74 14.87 -21.50
CA LEU A 265 -14.13 13.73 -20.82
C LEU A 265 -14.67 12.43 -21.41
N GLY A 266 -13.78 11.45 -21.54
CA GLY A 266 -14.15 10.07 -21.82
C GLY A 266 -14.69 9.38 -20.57
N ASN A 267 -15.40 8.28 -20.76
CA ASN A 267 -16.08 7.58 -19.66
C ASN A 267 -15.21 6.47 -19.02
N ASN A 268 -13.99 6.25 -19.53
CA ASN A 268 -13.12 5.15 -19.15
C ASN A 268 -11.94 5.63 -18.31
N PHE A 269 -12.24 6.10 -17.10
CA PHE A 269 -11.20 6.45 -16.14
C PHE A 269 -10.59 5.20 -15.50
N LYS A 270 -9.26 5.18 -15.43
CA LYS A 270 -8.45 4.14 -14.80
C LYS A 270 -7.61 4.76 -13.71
N MET A 271 -7.61 4.15 -12.53
CA MET A 271 -6.65 4.49 -11.49
C MET A 271 -5.27 3.94 -11.89
N ILE A 272 -4.27 4.81 -11.90
CA ILE A 272 -2.87 4.48 -12.17
C ILE A 272 -2.08 4.92 -10.93
N ASN A 273 -1.55 3.97 -10.17
CA ASN A 273 -0.93 4.23 -8.86
C ASN A 273 -1.89 5.07 -7.97
N SER A 274 -1.50 6.31 -7.67
CA SER A 274 -2.23 7.23 -6.81
C SER A 274 -2.90 8.40 -7.57
N TYR A 275 -3.04 8.31 -8.89
CA TYR A 275 -3.75 9.30 -9.71
C TYR A 275 -4.77 8.62 -10.63
N LEU A 276 -5.75 9.39 -11.11
CA LEU A 276 -6.77 8.88 -12.03
C LEU A 276 -6.48 9.38 -13.45
N GLN A 277 -6.42 8.47 -14.41
CA GLN A 277 -6.18 8.76 -15.82
C GLN A 277 -7.43 8.46 -16.66
N GLY A 278 -7.83 9.38 -17.51
CA GLY A 278 -8.88 9.18 -18.49
C GLY A 278 -8.53 9.79 -19.84
N GLY A 279 -9.51 9.78 -20.76
CA GLY A 279 -9.41 10.49 -22.03
C GLY A 279 -10.07 11.86 -21.94
N VAL A 280 -9.54 12.83 -22.69
CA VAL A 280 -10.21 14.11 -22.97
C VAL A 280 -10.08 14.41 -24.46
N SER A 281 -11.13 14.94 -25.09
CA SER A 281 -11.11 15.20 -26.53
C SER A 281 -11.96 16.41 -26.93
N PHE A 282 -11.63 16.99 -28.08
CA PHE A 282 -12.44 18.00 -28.77
C PHE A 282 -13.26 17.35 -29.91
N GLY A 283 -13.87 16.17 -29.68
CA GLY A 283 -14.61 15.46 -30.73
C GLY A 283 -13.75 14.85 -31.86
N GLY A 284 -12.43 14.76 -31.68
CA GLY A 284 -11.44 14.11 -32.56
C GLY A 284 -10.44 13.27 -31.75
N PRO A 285 -9.20 13.00 -32.25
CA PRO A 285 -8.18 12.29 -31.50
C PRO A 285 -7.96 12.93 -30.11
N GLY A 286 -8.08 12.13 -29.05
CA GLY A 286 -8.04 12.61 -27.67
C GLY A 286 -6.62 12.69 -27.08
N ALA A 287 -6.51 13.38 -25.95
CA ALA A 287 -5.36 13.35 -25.06
C ALA A 287 -5.70 12.55 -23.79
N ALA A 288 -4.70 12.23 -22.99
CA ALA A 288 -4.91 11.78 -21.62
C ALA A 288 -5.22 12.99 -20.73
N VAL A 289 -6.09 12.80 -19.74
CA VAL A 289 -6.29 13.73 -18.62
C VAL A 289 -6.01 12.98 -17.33
N LEU A 290 -5.18 13.58 -16.49
CA LEU A 290 -4.75 13.02 -15.22
C LEU A 290 -5.28 13.91 -14.10
N PHE A 291 -6.00 13.31 -13.15
CA PHE A 291 -6.43 13.89 -11.89
C PHE A 291 -5.47 13.43 -10.81
N ILE A 292 -4.67 14.35 -10.28
CA ILE A 292 -3.50 14.06 -9.45
C ILE A 292 -3.67 14.79 -8.11
N PRO A 293 -3.99 14.08 -7.02
CA PRO A 293 -4.14 14.69 -5.71
C PRO A 293 -2.85 15.37 -5.22
N ALA A 294 -3.00 16.28 -4.25
CA ALA A 294 -1.91 16.82 -3.47
C ALA A 294 -1.10 15.68 -2.82
N GLY A 295 0.22 15.84 -2.81
CA GLY A 295 1.18 14.90 -2.21
C GLY A 295 1.74 13.87 -3.18
N ILE A 296 1.08 13.62 -4.32
CA ILE A 296 1.51 12.58 -5.27
C ILE A 296 2.74 13.04 -6.08
N ASP A 297 3.79 12.23 -6.14
CA ASP A 297 4.95 12.50 -6.99
C ASP A 297 4.77 11.84 -8.35
N MET A 298 4.82 12.63 -9.42
CA MET A 298 4.67 12.14 -10.80
C MET A 298 6.01 11.88 -11.49
N SER A 299 7.13 11.87 -10.77
CA SER A 299 8.45 11.60 -11.34
C SER A 299 8.49 10.21 -11.96
N MET A 300 9.14 10.08 -13.12
CA MET A 300 9.20 8.83 -13.87
C MET A 300 10.60 8.60 -14.43
N THR A 301 10.89 7.35 -14.83
CA THR A 301 12.11 7.02 -15.57
C THR A 301 11.73 6.68 -17.01
N LEU A 302 12.27 7.42 -17.97
CA LEU A 302 12.10 7.18 -19.41
C LEU A 302 13.49 7.07 -20.04
N ASP A 303 13.74 6.00 -20.78
CA ASP A 303 15.04 5.75 -21.45
C ASP A 303 16.26 5.90 -20.53
N ASN A 304 16.18 5.34 -19.32
CA ASN A 304 17.19 5.45 -18.25
C ASN A 304 17.45 6.89 -17.74
N GLN A 305 16.61 7.86 -18.10
CA GLN A 305 16.64 9.21 -17.57
C GLN A 305 15.49 9.42 -16.59
N LYS A 306 15.83 9.92 -15.39
CA LYS A 306 14.84 10.31 -14.39
C LYS A 306 14.27 11.69 -14.74
N ILE A 307 12.98 11.73 -15.04
CA ILE A 307 12.21 12.95 -15.26
C ILE A 307 11.55 13.31 -13.93
N MET A 308 11.90 14.46 -13.36
CA MET A 308 11.36 14.91 -12.09
C MET A 308 10.01 15.63 -12.27
N ASP A 309 9.11 15.41 -11.31
CA ASP A 309 7.88 16.19 -11.17
C ASP A 309 8.20 17.63 -10.74
N ALA A 310 7.98 18.58 -11.67
CA ALA A 310 8.22 20.01 -11.44
C ALA A 310 7.02 20.74 -10.81
N SER A 311 5.89 20.06 -10.64
CA SER A 311 4.65 20.68 -10.20
C SER A 311 4.63 21.03 -8.71
N ASN A 312 3.72 21.93 -8.32
CA ASN A 312 3.41 22.19 -6.92
C ASN A 312 2.62 21.01 -6.31
N ARG A 313 3.36 20.06 -5.73
CA ARG A 313 2.83 18.87 -5.04
C ARG A 313 2.00 19.17 -3.80
N LYS A 314 1.92 20.41 -3.31
CA LYS A 314 1.06 20.77 -2.16
C LYS A 314 -0.39 21.00 -2.55
N ARG A 315 -0.69 21.00 -3.86
CA ARG A 315 -2.01 21.25 -4.40
C ARG A 315 -2.44 20.06 -5.26
N ASP A 316 -3.75 19.87 -5.32
CA ASP A 316 -4.32 19.01 -6.36
C ASP A 316 -3.98 19.61 -7.73
N ARG A 317 -3.78 18.73 -8.71
CA ARG A 317 -3.33 19.07 -10.06
C ARG A 317 -4.16 18.32 -11.09
N ILE A 318 -4.41 18.97 -12.22
CA ILE A 318 -4.87 18.30 -13.42
C ILE A 318 -3.78 18.43 -14.49
N LEU A 319 -3.51 17.38 -15.24
CA LEU A 319 -2.59 17.42 -16.39
C LEU A 319 -3.29 16.85 -17.62
N ILE A 320 -3.31 17.62 -18.72
CA ILE A 320 -3.76 17.13 -20.03
C ILE A 320 -2.53 16.94 -20.90
N THR A 321 -2.36 15.74 -21.46
CA THR A 321 -1.17 15.43 -22.23
C THR A 321 -1.34 14.29 -23.24
N GLN A 322 -0.59 14.33 -24.34
CA GLN A 322 -0.44 13.20 -25.28
C GLN A 322 0.75 12.29 -24.92
N SER A 323 1.70 12.79 -24.12
CA SER A 323 2.86 12.04 -23.62
C SER A 323 3.22 12.61 -22.26
N VAL A 324 3.26 11.78 -21.21
CA VAL A 324 3.30 12.28 -19.82
C VAL A 324 4.55 13.15 -19.59
N ASN A 325 4.35 14.47 -19.58
CA ASN A 325 5.42 15.45 -19.44
C ASN A 325 5.25 16.18 -18.10
N VAL A 326 6.01 15.75 -17.11
CA VAL A 326 5.88 16.19 -15.72
C VAL A 326 6.96 17.19 -15.29
N ASN A 327 7.95 17.45 -16.15
CA ASN A 327 9.08 18.33 -15.83
C ASN A 327 8.79 19.82 -16.09
N ASN A 328 7.58 20.15 -16.54
CA ASN A 328 7.14 21.52 -16.79
C ASN A 328 5.97 21.89 -15.87
N SER A 329 6.21 22.74 -14.88
CA SER A 329 5.20 23.20 -13.92
C SER A 329 4.04 23.94 -14.59
N GLU A 330 4.29 24.64 -15.70
CA GLU A 330 3.29 25.45 -16.39
C GLU A 330 2.20 24.59 -17.05
N ALA A 331 2.47 23.31 -17.30
CA ALA A 331 1.53 22.37 -17.91
C ALA A 331 0.42 21.92 -16.94
N PHE A 332 0.66 22.03 -15.64
CA PHE A 332 -0.28 21.59 -14.61
C PHE A 332 -1.33 22.66 -14.36
N TYR A 333 -2.58 22.23 -14.37
CA TYR A 333 -3.71 23.05 -13.97
C TYR A 333 -3.87 22.98 -12.47
N TYR A 334 -4.12 24.14 -11.88
CA TYR A 334 -4.44 24.30 -10.46
C TYR A 334 -5.79 25.00 -10.32
N LYS A 335 -6.58 24.57 -9.35
CA LYS A 335 -7.83 25.24 -8.99
C LYS A 335 -7.55 26.69 -8.59
N GLU A 336 -8.27 27.64 -9.18
CA GLU A 336 -8.12 29.08 -8.90
C GLU A 336 -8.45 29.48 -7.46
#